data_AF-A0A2D9N751-F1
#
_entry.id   AF-A0A2D9N751-F1
#
_cell.length_a   1.000
_cell.length_b   1.000
_cell.length_c   1.000
_cell.angle_alpha   90.00
_cell.angle_beta   90.00
_cell.angle_gamma   90.00
#
_symmetry.space_group_name_H-M   'P 1'
#
loop_
_entity.id
_entity.type
_entity.pdbx_description
1 polymer ?
#
loop_
_entity_poly.entity_id
_entity_poly.type
_entity_poly.pdbx_seq_one_letter_code
_entity_poly.pdbx_strand_id
1 'polypeptide(L)' 'MSLFKNKELVHNPRVLIRRTDTEDVSFTVKQLEGAFYRVKPENMKEILFLQGLKKNIFLYSPASGDGLIVTLNLF' A
#
# COMPACT_ATOMS: atom_id res chain seq x y z
N MET A 1 -3.37 -9.43 19.70
CA MET A 1 -2.50 -10.06 18.67
C MET A 1 -2.42 -9.12 17.48
N SER A 2 -1.23 -8.69 17.06
CA SER A 2 -1.07 -7.90 15.83
C SER A 2 -1.05 -8.85 14.63
N LEU A 3 -1.84 -8.55 13.60
CA LEU A 3 -1.87 -9.35 12.38
C LEU A 3 -0.56 -9.25 11.59
N PHE A 4 0.00 -8.04 11.51
CA PHE A 4 1.32 -7.78 10.94
C PHE A 4 2.31 -7.55 12.07
N LYS A 5 3.41 -8.29 12.05
CA LYS A 5 4.53 -8.05 12.98
C LYS A 5 5.28 -6.77 12.59
N ASN A 6 5.52 -6.60 11.30
CA ASN A 6 6.25 -5.48 10.74
C ASN A 6 5.27 -4.47 10.12
N LYS A 7 4.86 -3.49 10.92
CA LYS A 7 4.06 -2.35 10.48
C LYS A 7 4.59 -1.06 11.07
N GLU A 8 4.62 0.00 10.27
CA GLU A 8 5.02 1.34 10.68
C GLU A 8 3.96 2.37 10.25
N LEU A 9 3.74 3.37 11.11
CA LEU A 9 2.95 4.54 10.73
C LEU A 9 3.83 5.46 9.89
N VAL A 10 3.37 5.80 8.69
CA VAL A 10 4.07 6.71 7.77
C VAL A 10 3.19 7.89 7.42
N HIS A 11 3.78 9.08 7.45
CA HIS A 11 3.10 10.31 7.10
C HIS A 11 3.42 10.72 5.67
N ASN A 12 2.39 11.12 4.95
CA ASN A 12 2.46 11.61 3.58
C ASN A 12 3.33 10.73 2.64
N PRO A 13 3.07 9.42 2.53
CA PRO A 13 3.93 8.51 1.79
C PRO A 13 3.91 8.82 0.29
N ARG A 14 5.06 8.62 -0.36
CA ARG A 14 5.19 8.63 -1.82
C ARG A 14 4.91 7.24 -2.36
N VAL A 15 3.99 7.13 -3.31
CA VAL A 15 3.51 5.85 -3.86
C VAL A 15 3.58 5.84 -5.39
N LEU A 16 3.69 4.65 -5.95
CA LEU A 16 3.60 4.41 -7.39
C LEU A 16 2.13 4.26 -7.78
N ILE A 17 1.70 5.09 -8.73
CA ILE A 17 0.39 5.01 -9.37
C ILE A 17 0.61 4.63 -10.82
N ARG A 18 -0.05 3.55 -11.27
CA ARG A 18 0.00 3.14 -12.67
C ARG A 18 -0.64 4.22 -13.54
N ARG A 19 0.07 4.62 -14.59
CA ARG A 19 -0.45 5.49 -15.64
C ARG A 19 -1.41 4.70 -16.53
N THR A 20 -2.55 5.29 -16.84
CA THR A 20 -3.59 4.68 -17.70
C THR A 20 -3.65 5.32 -19.08
N ASP A 21 -2.83 6.34 -19.32
CA ASP A 21 -2.73 7.13 -20.55
C ASP A 21 -1.75 6.53 -21.58
N THR A 22 -1.03 5.47 -21.23
CA THR A 22 -0.06 4.79 -22.11
C THR A 22 -0.36 3.30 -22.20
N GLU A 23 -0.17 2.69 -23.38
CA GLU A 23 -0.22 1.22 -23.54
C GLU A 23 0.94 0.52 -22.79
N ASP A 24 2.08 1.21 -22.68
CA ASP A 24 3.23 0.73 -21.93
C ASP A 24 2.97 0.73 -20.41
N VAL A 25 3.54 -0.26 -19.72
CA VAL A 25 3.52 -0.35 -18.26
C VAL A 25 4.40 0.76 -17.68
N SER A 26 3.78 1.91 -17.38
CA SER A 26 4.45 3.05 -16.77
C SER A 26 3.79 3.47 -15.44
N PHE A 27 4.60 4.07 -14.56
CA PHE A 27 4.18 4.50 -13.23
C PHE A 27 4.57 5.95 -13.00
N THR A 28 3.75 6.68 -12.25
CA THR A 28 4.08 7.99 -11.72
C THR A 28 4.20 7.93 -10.21
N VAL A 29 5.03 8.80 -9.63
CA VAL A 29 5.12 8.95 -8.18
C VAL A 29 4.14 10.01 -7.74
N LYS A 30 3.25 9.67 -6.79
CA LYS A 30 2.33 10.61 -6.15
C LYS A 30 2.57 10.61 -4.64
N GLN A 31 2.53 11.78 -4.03
CA GLN A 31 2.49 11.90 -2.57
C GLN A 31 1.04 11.85 -2.10
N LEU A 32 0.75 10.97 -1.15
CA LEU A 32 -0.54 10.95 -0.45
C LEU A 32 -0.47 11.92 0.72
N GLU A 33 -1.62 12.44 1.15
CA GLU A 33 -1.74 13.30 2.34
C GLU A 33 -2.37 12.52 3.48
N GLY A 34 -1.83 12.65 4.70
CA GLY A 34 -2.33 12.02 5.91
C GLY A 34 -1.38 10.97 6.50
N ALA A 35 -1.94 10.09 7.33
CA ALA A 35 -1.21 9.05 8.04
C ALA A 35 -1.67 7.66 7.56
N PHE A 36 -0.71 6.81 7.22
CA PHE A 36 -0.94 5.51 6.61
C PHE A 36 -0.13 4.45 7.36
N TYR A 37 -0.49 3.17 7.18
CA TYR A 37 0.36 2.08 7.65
C TYR A 37 1.16 1.51 6.47
N ARG A 38 2.47 1.43 6.62
CA ARG A 38 3.29 0.57 5.78
C ARG A 38 3.43 -0.78 6.45
N VAL A 39 3.16 -1.85 5.71
CA VAL A 39 3.30 -3.22 6.20
C VAL A 39 4.30 -3.98 5.33
N LYS A 40 5.16 -4.78 5.96
CA LYS A 40 6.05 -5.72 5.29
C LYS A 40 5.59 -7.13 5.67
N PRO A 41 4.82 -7.82 4.81
CA PRO A 41 4.32 -9.14 5.15
C PRO A 41 5.48 -10.14 5.27
N GLU A 42 5.52 -10.92 6.35
CA GLU A 42 6.61 -11.86 6.65
C GLU A 42 6.20 -13.33 6.45
N ASN A 43 4.91 -13.59 6.26
CA ASN A 43 4.38 -14.94 6.12
C ASN A 43 3.18 -15.01 5.17
N MET A 44 2.86 -16.23 4.72
CA MET A 44 1.76 -16.48 3.79
C MET A 44 0.40 -16.00 4.33
N LYS A 45 0.16 -16.10 5.64
CA LYS A 45 -1.11 -15.66 6.25
C LYS A 45 -1.32 -14.15 6.08
N GLU A 46 -0.27 -13.37 6.27
CA GLU A 46 -0.31 -11.91 6.06
C GLU A 46 -0.53 -11.55 4.58
N ILE A 47 0.09 -12.28 3.66
CA ILE A 47 -0.11 -12.11 2.22
C ILE A 47 -1.57 -12.41 1.84
N LEU A 48 -2.11 -13.56 2.27
CA LEU A 48 -3.48 -13.95 2.00
C LEU A 48 -4.48 -12.96 2.59
N PHE A 49 -4.19 -12.41 3.76
CA PHE A 49 -5.01 -11.35 4.33
C PHE A 49 -5.03 -10.11 3.43
N LEU A 50 -3.88 -9.64 2.95
CA LEU A 50 -3.80 -8.48 2.06
C LEU A 50 -4.54 -8.73 0.73
N GLN A 51 -4.42 -9.93 0.17
CA GLN A 51 -5.15 -10.33 -1.04
C GLN A 51 -6.67 -10.43 -0.82
N GLY A 52 -7.09 -10.79 0.40
CA GLY A 52 -8.49 -10.91 0.79
C GLY A 52 -9.15 -9.59 1.21
N LEU A 53 -8.42 -8.47 1.20
CA LEU A 53 -8.98 -7.17 1.54
C LEU A 53 -10.12 -6.84 0.57
N LYS A 54 -11.30 -6.58 1.14
CA LYS A 54 -12.50 -6.26 0.38
C LYS A 54 -12.39 -4.87 -0.27
N LYS A 55 -13.37 -4.58 -1.14
CA LYS A 55 -13.61 -3.22 -1.66
C LYS A 55 -13.59 -2.21 -0.50
N ASN A 56 -13.04 -1.02 -0.76
CA ASN A 56 -12.81 0.07 0.19
C ASN A 56 -11.54 -0.04 1.06
N ILE A 57 -10.55 -0.82 0.63
CA ILE A 57 -9.19 -0.75 1.19
C ILE A 57 -8.25 -0.47 0.03
N PHE A 58 -7.45 0.60 0.18
CA PHE A 58 -6.44 0.92 -0.81
C PHE A 58 -5.10 0.33 -0.40
N LEU A 59 -4.49 -0.36 -1.36
CA LEU A 59 -3.13 -0.87 -1.28
C LEU A 59 -2.30 -0.15 -2.33
N TYR A 60 -1.24 0.52 -1.89
CA TYR A 60 -0.30 1.20 -2.78
C TYR A 60 1.10 0.61 -2.64
N SER A 61 1.80 0.54 -3.76
CA SER A 61 3.23 0.27 -3.76
C SER A 61 3.99 1.55 -3.39
N PRO A 62 4.89 1.54 -2.39
CA PRO A 62 5.71 2.70 -2.06
C PRO A 62 6.67 3.02 -3.21
N ALA A 63 6.97 4.30 -3.42
CA ALA A 63 7.94 4.73 -4.43
C ALA A 63 9.40 4.39 -4.05
N SER A 64 9.65 4.04 -2.78
CA SER A 64 10.97 3.68 -2.28
C SER A 64 10.90 2.69 -1.11
N GLY A 65 11.81 1.72 -1.09
CA GLY A 65 11.87 0.62 -0.11
C GLY A 65 10.77 -0.42 -0.30
N ASP A 66 10.61 -1.34 0.67
CA ASP A 66 9.77 -2.54 0.52
C ASP A 66 8.41 -2.45 1.19
N GLY A 67 7.53 -3.41 0.93
CA GLY A 67 6.22 -3.54 1.59
C GLY A 67 5.12 -2.78 0.86
N LEU A 68 4.01 -2.56 1.55
CA LEU A 68 2.79 -1.99 0.99
C LEU A 68 2.23 -0.92 1.91
N ILE A 69 1.74 0.17 1.32
CA ILE A 69 0.99 1.21 2.02
C ILE A 69 -0.49 0.80 2.05
N VAL A 70 -1.06 0.71 3.24
CA VAL A 70 -2.43 0.29 3.49
C VAL A 70 -3.21 1.43 4.13
N THR A 71 -4.38 1.72 3.58
CA THR A 71 -5.36 2.61 4.21
C THR A 71 -6.78 2.13 3.94
N LEU A 72 -7.70 2.48 4.83
CA LEU A 72 -9.12 2.39 4.55
C LEU A 72 -9.48 3.46 3.51
N ASN A 73 -10.30 3.08 2.53
CA ASN A 73 -11.04 4.04 1.74
C ASN A 73 -12.21 4.53 2.59
N LEU A 74 -12.08 5.70 3.19
CA LEU A 74 -13.14 6.33 3.98
C LEU A 74 -14.02 7.28 3.12
N PHE A 75 -13.90 7.23 1.79
CA PHE A 75 -14.59 8.11 0.84
C PHE A 75 -15.37 7.32 -0.22
#